data_AF-A0A7Z9MBU7-F1
#
_entry.id   AF-A0A7Z9MBU7-F1
#
_cell.length_a   1.000
_cell.length_b   1.000
_cell.length_c   1.000
_cell.angle_alpha   90.00
_cell.angle_beta   90.00
_cell.angle_gamma   90.00
#
_symmetry.space_group_name_H-M   'P 1'
#
loop_
_entity.id
_entity.type
_entity.pdbx_description
1 polymer ?
#
loop_
_entity_poly.entity_id
_entity_poly.type
_entity_poly.pdbx_seq_one_letter_code
_entity_poly.pdbx_strand_id
1 'polypeptide(L)'
;MRGKRRENSPLVAIIAISTYIPPMHYLTALLVSLGTLFAAFERMPSSPLQMGMGFSTLGSQNNPTAMVTHPASMSLLKTPSVQLFYSDSYHLSELDFSGAAVAVPLSFTVIGATAATFGSLLYRETSLSLAAAREIGNNLSVGMSVTSHELTIKNYGSTRTFALTVSADYEIAADLRWALLYRNVNSPRIGTSEELLPQVVTSGILFSPSEQLTASLEVEKDLLFTPRFKFGGGWSPIPGLRFAAGFATNPSQATAAIQITFKGQKISYAVATHPALPVSQMVALQFHLP
;
A
#
# COMPACT_ATOMS: atom_id res chain seq x y z
N MET A 1 -51.57 -46.98 -43.57
CA MET A 1 -51.25 -45.54 -43.69
C MET A 1 -50.36 -45.12 -42.53
N ARG A 2 -49.22 -44.50 -42.84
CA ARG A 2 -48.17 -44.00 -41.91
C ARG A 2 -48.71 -42.91 -40.98
N GLY A 3 -48.26 -42.87 -39.72
CA GLY A 3 -48.61 -41.76 -38.81
C GLY A 3 -47.97 -41.76 -37.41
N LYS A 4 -46.63 -41.77 -37.35
CA LYS A 4 -45.75 -41.04 -36.40
C LYS A 4 -46.13 -41.02 -34.89
N ARG A 5 -45.52 -41.94 -34.12
CA ARG A 5 -45.26 -41.78 -32.67
C ARG A 5 -44.30 -40.60 -32.45
N ARG A 6 -44.64 -39.67 -31.56
CA ARG A 6 -43.70 -38.68 -31.01
C ARG A 6 -42.95 -39.34 -29.85
N GLU A 7 -41.64 -39.52 -30.01
CA GLU A 7 -40.72 -39.79 -28.90
C GLU A 7 -40.51 -38.48 -28.13
N ASN A 8 -40.98 -38.43 -26.89
CA ASN A 8 -40.51 -37.45 -25.91
C ASN A 8 -39.31 -38.06 -25.20
N SER A 9 -38.11 -37.82 -25.72
CA SER A 9 -36.85 -38.14 -25.02
C SER A 9 -36.38 -36.90 -24.23
N PRO A 10 -36.13 -37.02 -22.91
CA PRO A 10 -35.64 -35.91 -22.08
C PRO A 10 -34.21 -35.48 -22.41
N LEU A 11 -33.50 -36.19 -23.31
CA LEU A 11 -32.12 -35.89 -23.70
C LEU A 11 -31.99 -34.69 -24.66
N VAL A 12 -33.06 -34.27 -25.34
CA VAL A 12 -33.01 -33.10 -26.25
C VAL A 12 -33.16 -31.78 -25.48
N ALA A 13 -33.73 -31.80 -24.27
CA ALA A 13 -33.82 -30.63 -23.41
C ALA A 13 -32.48 -30.28 -22.71
N ILE A 14 -31.56 -31.23 -22.60
CA ILE A 14 -30.26 -31.02 -21.93
C ILE A 14 -29.25 -30.33 -22.86
N ILE A 15 -29.39 -30.45 -24.19
CA ILE A 15 -28.46 -29.84 -25.15
C ILE A 15 -28.88 -28.39 -25.51
N ALA A 16 -30.14 -27.99 -25.25
CA ALA A 16 -30.64 -26.64 -25.54
C ALA A 16 -30.51 -25.63 -24.37
N ILE A 17 -29.93 -26.02 -23.23
CA ILE A 17 -29.64 -25.12 -22.09
C ILE A 17 -28.15 -24.73 -22.07
N SER A 18 -27.36 -25.12 -23.08
CA SER A 18 -25.94 -24.79 -23.18
C SER A 18 -25.65 -23.42 -23.82
N THR A 19 -26.67 -22.66 -24.22
CA THR A 19 -26.48 -21.47 -25.08
C THR A 19 -26.87 -20.13 -24.44
N TYR A 20 -27.07 -20.06 -23.12
CA TYR A 20 -27.51 -18.82 -22.48
C TYR A 20 -26.91 -18.56 -21.08
N ILE A 21 -25.59 -18.74 -20.93
CA ILE A 21 -24.89 -18.24 -19.73
C ILE A 21 -23.56 -17.56 -20.12
N PRO A 22 -23.55 -16.25 -20.41
CA PRO A 22 -22.38 -15.41 -20.22
C PRO A 22 -22.51 -14.54 -18.94
N PRO A 23 -21.43 -14.28 -18.19
CA PRO A 23 -20.32 -15.16 -17.87
C PRO A 23 -20.26 -15.44 -16.35
N MET A 24 -19.93 -16.69 -16.00
CA MET A 24 -19.56 -17.12 -14.65
C MET A 24 -18.35 -16.38 -14.04
N HIS A 25 -17.70 -15.50 -14.80
CA HIS A 25 -16.56 -14.68 -14.34
C HIS A 25 -16.95 -13.66 -13.26
N TYR A 26 -18.17 -13.10 -13.30
CA TYR A 26 -18.65 -12.21 -12.23
C TYR A 26 -18.99 -12.96 -10.96
N LEU A 27 -19.49 -14.20 -11.09
CA LEU A 27 -19.82 -15.05 -9.95
C LEU A 27 -18.56 -15.62 -9.30
N THR A 28 -17.54 -15.98 -10.08
CA THR A 28 -16.23 -16.35 -9.52
C THR A 28 -15.50 -15.14 -8.93
N ALA A 29 -15.60 -13.95 -9.52
CA ALA A 29 -15.11 -12.71 -8.89
C ALA A 29 -15.84 -12.43 -7.56
N LEU A 30 -17.17 -12.62 -7.52
CA LEU A 30 -18.01 -12.48 -6.32
C LEU A 30 -17.77 -13.59 -5.27
N LEU A 31 -17.44 -14.81 -5.70
CA LEU A 31 -17.17 -15.95 -4.80
C LEU A 31 -15.73 -15.91 -4.26
N VAL A 32 -14.77 -15.36 -5.02
CA VAL A 32 -13.42 -15.07 -4.54
C VAL A 32 -13.43 -13.84 -3.61
N SER A 33 -14.37 -12.90 -3.79
CA SER A 33 -14.57 -11.75 -2.90
C SER A 33 -15.24 -12.12 -1.56
N LEU A 34 -15.77 -13.34 -1.40
CA LEU A 34 -16.38 -13.80 -0.13
C LEU A 34 -15.38 -14.33 0.89
N GLY A 35 -14.07 -14.32 0.58
CA GLY A 35 -13.02 -14.49 1.58
C GLY A 35 -12.87 -13.24 2.42
N THR A 36 -13.73 -13.05 3.43
CA THR A 36 -13.66 -11.98 4.45
C THR A 36 -13.15 -10.63 3.92
N LEU A 37 -13.84 -10.03 2.95
CA LEU A 37 -13.64 -8.63 2.56
C LEU A 37 -14.27 -7.70 3.58
N PHE A 38 -13.61 -7.50 4.71
CA PHE A 38 -13.97 -6.43 5.65
C PHE A 38 -12.70 -5.86 6.25
N ALA A 39 -12.16 -4.86 5.55
CA ALA A 39 -11.28 -3.88 6.14
C ALA A 39 -11.34 -2.60 5.30
N ALA A 40 -12.19 -1.65 5.71
CA ALA A 40 -11.99 -0.28 5.26
C ALA A 40 -10.57 0.19 5.64
N PHE A 41 -9.96 1.04 4.82
CA PHE A 41 -8.62 1.59 5.04
C PHE A 41 -7.52 0.51 5.08
N GLU A 42 -7.55 -0.37 4.09
CA GLU A 42 -6.46 -1.30 3.82
C GLU A 42 -5.12 -0.58 3.57
N ARG A 43 -4.03 -1.33 3.77
CA ARG A 43 -2.66 -0.82 3.68
C ARG A 43 -2.23 -0.67 2.23
N MET A 44 -2.54 0.47 1.63
CA MET A 44 -2.07 0.80 0.29
C MET A 44 -0.62 1.33 0.33
N PRO A 45 0.24 0.96 -0.63
CA PRO A 45 1.53 1.60 -0.76
C PRO A 45 1.36 3.06 -1.14
N SER A 46 2.18 3.94 -0.54
CA SER A 46 2.16 5.39 -0.80
C SER A 46 3.41 5.86 -1.56
N SER A 47 4.28 4.94 -1.99
CA SER A 47 5.49 5.22 -2.76
C SER A 47 5.78 4.08 -3.76
N PRO A 48 6.18 4.40 -5.00
CA PRO A 48 6.61 3.38 -5.96
C PRO A 48 7.79 2.54 -5.48
N LEU A 49 8.77 3.12 -4.76
CA LEU A 49 9.88 2.32 -4.20
C LEU A 49 9.41 1.36 -3.10
N GLN A 50 8.39 1.74 -2.32
CA GLN A 50 7.75 0.84 -1.38
C GLN A 50 7.16 -0.37 -2.12
N MET A 51 6.38 -0.12 -3.16
CA MET A 51 5.79 -1.17 -3.99
C MET A 51 6.88 -2.05 -4.61
N GLY A 52 7.87 -1.45 -5.28
CA GLY A 52 8.95 -2.15 -5.97
C GLY A 52 9.90 -2.94 -5.07
N MET A 53 9.96 -2.64 -3.76
CA MET A 53 10.71 -3.42 -2.77
C MET A 53 9.82 -4.45 -2.05
N GLY A 54 8.88 -5.06 -2.77
CA GLY A 54 7.99 -6.08 -2.22
C GLY A 54 7.00 -5.53 -1.20
N PHE A 55 6.52 -4.29 -1.39
CA PHE A 55 5.64 -3.58 -0.45
C PHE A 55 6.25 -3.32 0.94
N SER A 56 7.58 -3.43 1.08
CA SER A 56 8.27 -3.15 2.35
C SER A 56 8.10 -1.68 2.72
N THR A 57 7.69 -1.41 3.97
CA THR A 57 7.58 -0.04 4.48
C THR A 57 8.95 0.67 4.47
N LEU A 58 10.03 -0.11 4.52
CA LEU A 58 11.42 0.34 4.41
C LEU A 58 11.82 0.76 2.99
N GLY A 59 10.97 0.56 1.97
CA GLY A 59 11.20 1.10 0.63
C GLY A 59 10.88 2.60 0.50
N SER A 60 10.25 3.21 1.51
CA SER A 60 9.86 4.64 1.50
C SER A 60 10.84 5.57 2.23
N GLN A 61 12.09 5.16 2.46
CA GLN A 61 13.08 6.02 3.15
C GLN A 61 13.23 7.37 2.43
N ASN A 62 13.39 8.45 3.21
CA ASN A 62 13.64 9.80 2.69
C ASN A 62 12.56 10.28 1.68
N ASN A 63 11.29 10.01 2.01
CA ASN A 63 10.12 10.33 1.21
C ASN A 63 9.03 10.97 2.09
N PRO A 64 8.32 12.04 1.65
CA PRO A 64 7.20 12.61 2.39
C PRO A 64 6.14 11.57 2.79
N THR A 65 5.83 10.61 1.92
CA THR A 65 4.78 9.61 2.19
C THR A 65 5.21 8.52 3.19
N ALA A 66 6.49 8.53 3.63
CA ALA A 66 6.94 7.72 4.77
C ALA A 66 6.08 7.97 6.02
N MET A 67 5.47 9.15 6.14
CA MET A 67 4.65 9.52 7.29
C MET A 67 3.41 8.65 7.54
N VAL A 68 2.88 8.01 6.49
CA VAL A 68 1.71 7.11 6.60
C VAL A 68 2.11 5.64 6.50
N THR A 69 3.34 5.33 6.09
CA THR A 69 3.83 3.96 5.93
C THR A 69 4.82 3.55 7.01
N HIS A 70 5.77 4.41 7.36
CA HIS A 70 6.77 4.23 8.41
C HIS A 70 7.27 5.58 8.97
N PRO A 71 6.50 6.23 9.87
CA PRO A 71 6.77 7.61 10.29
C PRO A 71 8.22 7.91 10.73
N ALA A 72 8.90 6.99 11.41
CA ALA A 72 10.28 7.17 11.88
C ALA A 72 11.25 7.47 10.74
N SER A 73 11.03 6.90 9.57
CA SER A 73 11.88 7.09 8.39
C SER A 73 11.80 8.51 7.79
N MET A 74 10.84 9.33 8.24
CA MET A 74 10.81 10.75 7.90
C MET A 74 11.98 11.52 8.51
N SER A 75 12.61 11.05 9.59
CA SER A 75 13.74 11.72 10.24
C SER A 75 14.94 11.94 9.29
N LEU A 76 15.01 11.14 8.24
CA LEU A 76 16.03 11.19 7.19
C LEU A 76 15.82 12.32 6.18
N LEU A 77 14.62 12.91 6.12
CA LEU A 77 14.36 14.05 5.24
C LEU A 77 15.14 15.26 5.75
N LYS A 78 16.03 15.80 4.92
CA LYS A 78 16.85 16.97 5.27
C LYS A 78 16.40 18.25 4.57
N THR A 79 15.46 18.14 3.64
CA THR A 79 14.94 19.23 2.82
C THR A 79 13.40 19.21 2.81
N PRO A 80 12.73 20.37 2.85
CA PRO A 80 11.30 20.41 2.70
C PRO A 80 10.91 19.87 1.33
N SER A 81 9.89 19.02 1.27
CA SER A 81 9.50 18.37 0.02
C SER A 81 8.01 18.05 -0.02
N VAL A 82 7.48 18.00 -1.24
CA VAL A 82 6.11 17.63 -1.56
C VAL A 82 6.13 16.44 -2.52
N GLN A 83 5.18 15.54 -2.38
CA GLN A 83 4.98 14.41 -3.27
C GLN A 83 3.52 14.27 -3.67
N LEU A 84 3.29 14.01 -4.94
CA LEU A 84 2.03 13.54 -5.49
C LEU A 84 2.17 12.08 -5.88
N PHE A 85 1.14 11.28 -5.68
CA PHE A 85 1.13 9.89 -6.07
C PHE A 85 -0.24 9.44 -6.57
N TYR A 86 -0.21 8.45 -7.46
CA TYR A 86 -1.38 7.78 -7.99
C TYR A 86 -1.06 6.30 -8.19
N SER A 87 -1.98 5.43 -7.80
CA SER A 87 -1.92 3.99 -7.97
C SER A 87 -3.18 3.54 -8.68
N ASP A 88 -2.99 2.79 -9.76
CA ASP A 88 -4.02 2.06 -10.47
C ASP A 88 -3.87 0.58 -10.10
N SER A 89 -4.79 0.11 -9.27
CA SER A 89 -4.81 -1.26 -8.79
C SER A 89 -5.65 -2.11 -9.72
N TYR A 90 -5.01 -3.07 -10.39
CA TYR A 90 -5.68 -4.06 -11.24
C TYR A 90 -6.44 -3.50 -12.45
N HIS A 91 -6.19 -2.26 -12.87
CA HIS A 91 -6.94 -1.57 -13.93
C HIS A 91 -8.43 -1.39 -13.59
N LEU A 92 -8.73 -1.24 -12.29
CA LEU A 92 -10.07 -1.03 -11.76
C LEU A 92 -10.13 0.37 -11.14
N SER A 93 -10.86 1.28 -11.79
CA SER A 93 -11.02 2.66 -11.34
C SER A 93 -11.63 2.78 -9.94
N GLU A 94 -12.37 1.77 -9.51
CA GLU A 94 -12.95 1.64 -8.19
C GLU A 94 -11.92 1.36 -7.09
N LEU A 95 -10.68 1.05 -7.46
CA LEU A 95 -9.56 0.77 -6.57
C LEU A 95 -8.43 1.79 -6.72
N ASP A 96 -8.69 2.89 -7.42
CA ASP A 96 -7.74 3.98 -7.55
C ASP A 96 -7.38 4.54 -6.18
N PHE A 97 -6.08 4.73 -5.96
CA PHE A 97 -5.54 5.36 -4.76
C PHE A 97 -4.67 6.53 -5.15
N SER A 98 -4.94 7.72 -4.62
CA SER A 98 -4.18 8.90 -4.96
C SER A 98 -4.05 9.85 -3.78
N GLY A 99 -3.04 10.70 -3.83
CA GLY A 99 -2.86 11.67 -2.76
C GLY A 99 -1.66 12.56 -2.94
N ALA A 100 -1.50 13.42 -1.93
CA ALA A 100 -0.42 14.36 -1.80
C ALA A 100 0.15 14.30 -0.39
N ALA A 101 1.46 14.47 -0.26
CA ALA A 101 2.16 14.52 1.01
C ALA A 101 3.16 15.68 1.01
N VAL A 102 3.29 16.36 2.14
CA VAL A 102 4.28 17.42 2.36
C VAL A 102 5.03 17.16 3.66
N ALA A 103 6.35 17.30 3.64
CA ALA A 103 7.19 17.14 4.81
C ALA A 103 8.15 18.32 4.93
N VAL A 104 8.32 18.81 6.16
CA VAL A 104 9.16 19.95 6.49
C VAL A 104 10.09 19.56 7.63
N PRO A 105 11.41 19.49 7.38
CA PRO A 105 12.40 19.32 8.44
C PRO A 105 12.55 20.61 9.22
N LEU A 106 12.39 20.52 10.53
CA LEU A 106 12.70 21.55 11.51
C LEU A 106 13.98 21.15 12.26
N SER A 107 14.55 22.06 13.06
CA SER A 107 15.85 21.84 13.72
C SER A 107 15.90 20.62 14.65
N PHE A 108 14.76 20.18 15.21
CA PHE A 108 14.71 19.07 16.17
C PHE A 108 13.75 17.95 15.78
N THR A 109 13.01 18.09 14.68
CA THR A 109 11.98 17.13 14.24
C THR A 109 11.65 17.35 12.78
N VAL A 110 11.14 16.32 12.10
CA VAL A 110 10.50 16.46 10.79
C VAL A 110 9.00 16.32 10.99
N ILE A 111 8.24 17.30 10.52
CA ILE A 111 6.77 17.25 10.53
C ILE A 111 6.25 17.04 9.11
N GLY A 112 5.05 16.49 8.98
CA GLY A 112 4.43 16.35 7.67
C GLY A 112 2.93 16.17 7.73
N ALA A 113 2.30 16.37 6.58
CA ALA A 113 0.89 16.11 6.36
C ALA A 113 0.67 15.31 5.07
N THR A 114 -0.32 14.43 5.07
CA THR A 114 -0.75 13.67 3.88
C THR A 114 -2.26 13.75 3.73
N ALA A 115 -2.73 13.95 2.51
CA ALA A 115 -4.12 13.80 2.13
C ALA A 115 -4.21 12.74 1.02
N ALA A 116 -5.03 11.72 1.21
CA ALA A 116 -5.19 10.64 0.25
C ALA A 116 -6.65 10.19 0.14
N THR A 117 -7.02 9.70 -1.03
CA THR A 117 -8.33 9.10 -1.30
C THR A 117 -8.15 7.75 -1.96
N PHE A 118 -8.99 6.80 -1.57
CA PHE A 118 -9.15 5.49 -2.20
C PHE A 118 -10.61 5.33 -2.63
N GLY A 119 -10.82 4.70 -3.79
CA GLY A 119 -12.15 4.29 -4.23
C GLY A 119 -12.80 5.18 -5.29
N SER A 120 -14.12 5.06 -5.40
CA SER A 120 -14.96 5.72 -6.42
C SER A 120 -15.98 6.68 -5.81
N LEU A 121 -16.90 7.19 -6.64
CA LEU A 121 -18.04 7.99 -6.17
C LEU A 121 -19.07 7.18 -5.36
N LEU A 122 -19.07 5.85 -5.49
CA LEU A 122 -19.99 4.97 -4.77
C LEU A 122 -19.47 4.61 -3.37
N TYR A 123 -18.16 4.40 -3.27
CA TYR A 123 -17.44 4.04 -2.06
C TYR A 123 -16.13 4.82 -2.04
N ARG A 124 -15.97 5.73 -1.08
CA ARG A 124 -14.79 6.58 -0.98
C ARG A 124 -14.23 6.56 0.43
N GLU A 125 -12.94 6.27 0.53
CA GLU A 125 -12.15 6.40 1.74
C GLU A 125 -11.26 7.62 1.61
N THR A 126 -11.32 8.53 2.58
CA THR A 126 -10.49 9.72 2.64
C THR A 126 -9.65 9.69 3.91
N SER A 127 -8.35 9.91 3.77
CA SER A 127 -7.40 9.90 4.88
C SER A 127 -6.64 11.20 4.94
N LEU A 128 -6.71 11.89 6.08
CA LEU A 128 -5.93 13.09 6.38
C LEU A 128 -5.00 12.78 7.55
N SER A 129 -3.69 12.85 7.32
CA SER A 129 -2.68 12.46 8.31
C SER A 129 -1.76 13.62 8.67
N LEU A 130 -1.40 13.69 9.94
CA LEU A 130 -0.31 14.52 10.45
C LEU A 130 0.73 13.61 11.09
N ALA A 131 2.00 13.93 10.94
CA ALA A 131 3.08 13.13 11.49
C ALA A 131 4.24 13.97 11.99
N ALA A 132 4.98 13.40 12.92
CA ALA A 132 6.24 13.92 13.40
C ALA A 132 7.25 12.79 13.59
N ALA A 133 8.50 13.06 13.27
CA ALA A 133 9.62 12.13 13.47
C ALA A 133 10.84 12.85 14.00
N ARG A 134 11.69 12.15 14.72
CA ARG A 134 12.90 12.71 15.35
C ARG A 134 13.96 11.64 15.56
N GLU A 135 15.22 12.03 15.38
CA GLU A 135 16.39 11.29 15.85
C GLU A 135 16.62 11.57 17.35
N ILE A 136 16.74 10.50 18.15
CA ILE A 136 17.04 10.50 19.58
C ILE A 136 18.43 9.88 19.76
N GLY A 137 19.40 10.69 20.18
CA GLY A 137 20.79 10.27 20.18
C GLY A 137 21.30 10.00 18.77
N ASN A 138 22.22 9.05 18.62
CA ASN A 138 22.89 8.80 17.33
C ASN A 138 22.32 7.61 16.56
N ASN A 139 21.52 6.74 17.21
CA ASN A 139 21.17 5.43 16.65
C ASN A 139 19.66 5.15 16.64
N LEU A 140 18.82 6.01 17.23
CA LEU A 140 17.38 5.77 17.31
C LEU A 140 16.63 6.88 16.58
N SER A 141 15.83 6.52 15.59
CA SER A 141 14.78 7.38 15.04
C SER A 141 13.43 6.91 15.55
N VAL A 142 12.57 7.84 15.95
CA VAL A 142 11.18 7.54 16.30
C VAL A 142 10.26 8.42 15.48
N GLY A 143 9.06 7.92 15.22
CA GLY A 143 8.03 8.71 14.56
C GLY A 143 6.64 8.24 14.90
N MET A 144 5.70 9.16 14.81
CA MET A 144 4.28 8.89 15.00
C MET A 144 3.44 9.65 13.98
N SER A 145 2.25 9.12 13.69
CA SER A 145 1.25 9.82 12.89
C SER A 145 -0.16 9.60 13.43
N VAL A 146 -0.97 10.64 13.29
CA VAL A 146 -2.41 10.62 13.58
C VAL A 146 -3.15 10.81 12.27
N THR A 147 -4.08 9.91 11.98
CA THR A 147 -4.85 9.92 10.74
C THR A 147 -6.34 10.00 11.03
N SER A 148 -7.02 10.98 10.44
CA SER A 148 -8.46 11.05 10.34
C SER A 148 -8.90 10.26 9.11
N HIS A 149 -9.59 9.15 9.33
CA HIS A 149 -10.17 8.30 8.31
C HIS A 149 -11.66 8.61 8.17
N GLU A 150 -12.11 8.96 6.96
CA GLU A 150 -13.52 9.19 6.64
C GLU A 150 -13.97 8.25 5.53
N LEU A 151 -14.97 7.44 5.83
CA LEU A 151 -15.61 6.54 4.87
C LEU A 151 -16.92 7.17 4.43
N THR A 152 -17.11 7.34 3.12
CA THR A 152 -18.34 7.82 2.50
C THR A 152 -18.89 6.76 1.56
N ILE A 153 -20.14 6.38 1.75
CA ILE A 153 -20.85 5.43 0.87
C ILE A 153 -22.10 6.13 0.32
N LYS A 154 -22.24 6.16 -1.00
CA LYS A 154 -23.36 6.82 -1.66
C LYS A 154 -24.68 6.22 -1.18
N ASN A 155 -25.61 7.07 -0.75
CA ASN A 155 -26.92 6.71 -0.15
C ASN A 155 -26.86 6.08 1.26
N TYR A 156 -25.68 5.86 1.84
CA TYR A 156 -25.51 5.30 3.18
C TYR A 156 -24.85 6.27 4.17
N GLY A 157 -24.38 7.42 3.70
CA GLY A 157 -23.84 8.50 4.53
C GLY A 157 -22.32 8.45 4.66
N SER A 158 -21.79 9.13 5.68
CA SER A 158 -20.36 9.14 6.01
C SER A 158 -20.12 8.93 7.49
N THR A 159 -18.96 8.37 7.81
CA THR A 159 -18.50 8.12 9.17
C THR A 159 -17.01 8.41 9.25
N ARG A 160 -16.52 8.80 10.44
CA ARG A 160 -15.13 9.17 10.66
C ARG A 160 -14.56 8.50 11.91
N THR A 161 -13.28 8.18 11.87
CA THR A 161 -12.51 7.68 13.01
C THR A 161 -11.08 8.21 12.99
N PHE A 162 -10.39 8.13 14.12
CA PHE A 162 -9.00 8.56 14.26
C PHE A 162 -8.10 7.38 14.57
N ALA A 163 -7.01 7.26 13.82
CA ALA A 163 -6.02 6.21 13.98
C ALA A 163 -4.67 6.78 14.42
N LEU A 164 -3.97 6.06 15.30
CA LEU A 164 -2.61 6.37 15.74
C LEU A 164 -1.64 5.31 15.24
N THR A 165 -0.54 5.74 14.64
CA THR A 165 0.56 4.89 14.20
C THR A 165 1.86 5.34 14.84
N VAL A 166 2.69 4.40 15.29
CA VAL A 166 4.01 4.66 15.87
C VAL A 166 5.05 3.77 15.21
N SER A 167 6.28 4.25 15.14
CA SER A 167 7.40 3.51 14.54
C SER A 167 8.72 3.93 15.16
N ALA A 168 9.71 3.04 15.07
CA ALA A 168 11.07 3.26 15.50
C ALA A 168 12.04 2.57 14.55
N ASP A 169 13.16 3.21 14.29
CA ASP A 169 14.29 2.66 13.55
C ASP A 169 15.53 2.70 14.44
N TYR A 170 16.22 1.58 14.59
CA TYR A 170 17.46 1.46 15.36
C TYR A 170 18.62 1.09 14.45
N GLU A 171 19.66 1.93 14.43
CA GLU A 171 20.91 1.69 13.72
C GLU A 171 21.77 0.72 14.54
N ILE A 172 21.81 -0.54 14.11
CA ILE A 172 22.62 -1.59 14.72
C ILE A 172 24.09 -1.42 14.33
N ALA A 173 24.32 -1.07 13.06
CA ALA A 173 25.62 -0.74 12.49
C ALA A 173 25.43 0.29 11.37
N ALA A 174 26.53 0.86 10.87
CA ALA A 174 26.49 1.89 9.83
C ALA A 174 25.75 1.44 8.54
N ASP A 175 25.74 0.15 8.26
CA ASP A 175 25.08 -0.47 7.10
C ASP A 175 23.84 -1.30 7.49
N LEU A 176 23.46 -1.36 8.77
CA LEU A 176 22.40 -2.26 9.25
C LEU A 176 21.44 -1.53 10.19
N ARG A 177 20.17 -1.45 9.77
CA ARG A 177 19.09 -0.85 10.52
C ARG A 177 17.99 -1.85 10.79
N TRP A 178 17.53 -1.92 12.03
CA TRP A 178 16.28 -2.57 12.40
C TRP A 178 15.15 -1.55 12.45
N ALA A 179 13.95 -1.96 12.08
CA ALA A 179 12.80 -1.10 12.00
C ALA A 179 11.57 -1.80 12.58
N LEU A 180 10.77 -1.05 13.34
CA LEU A 180 9.53 -1.48 13.94
C LEU A 180 8.44 -0.45 13.65
N LEU A 181 7.25 -0.94 13.32
CA LEU A 181 6.05 -0.15 13.10
C LEU A 181 4.88 -0.84 13.78
N TYR A 182 4.07 -0.07 14.49
CA TYR A 182 2.76 -0.49 14.96
C TYR A 182 1.72 0.52 14.46
N ARG A 183 0.92 0.06 13.50
CA ARG A 183 -0.19 0.79 12.90
C ARG A 183 -1.47 0.57 13.68
N ASN A 184 -2.26 1.63 13.81
CA ASN A 184 -3.59 1.62 14.43
C ASN A 184 -3.57 1.15 15.90
N VAL A 185 -2.58 1.60 16.66
CA VAL A 185 -2.32 1.15 18.05
C VAL A 185 -3.49 1.39 18.99
N ASN A 186 -4.35 2.35 18.66
CA ASN A 186 -5.55 2.69 19.42
C ASN A 186 -6.77 1.85 19.04
N SER A 187 -6.61 0.78 18.25
CA SER A 187 -7.69 -0.12 17.82
C SER A 187 -8.92 0.63 17.26
N PRO A 188 -8.75 1.53 16.28
CA PRO A 188 -9.82 2.41 15.83
C PRO A 188 -10.94 1.61 15.17
N ARG A 189 -12.17 2.07 15.40
CA ARG A 189 -13.39 1.47 14.88
C ARG A 189 -14.16 2.46 14.04
N ILE A 190 -14.91 1.99 13.06
CA ILE A 190 -15.65 2.85 12.14
C ILE A 190 -17.07 2.34 11.87
N GLY A 191 -18.00 3.29 11.68
CA GLY A 191 -19.38 3.01 11.33
C GLY A 191 -20.21 2.46 12.49
N THR A 192 -21.50 2.24 12.22
CA THR A 192 -22.45 1.72 13.22
C THR A 192 -22.18 0.27 13.61
N SER A 193 -21.48 -0.48 12.75
CA SER A 193 -21.04 -1.86 13.01
C SER A 193 -19.79 -1.93 13.90
N GLU A 194 -19.19 -0.79 14.26
CA GLU A 194 -17.97 -0.72 15.07
C GLU A 194 -16.83 -1.60 14.47
N GLU A 195 -16.73 -1.59 13.14
CA GLU A 195 -15.77 -2.38 12.39
C GLU A 195 -14.35 -1.94 12.75
N LEU A 196 -13.54 -2.90 13.18
CA LEU A 196 -12.17 -2.64 13.59
C LEU A 196 -11.29 -2.40 12.36
N LEU A 197 -10.60 -1.26 12.31
CA LEU A 197 -9.60 -1.03 11.27
C LEU A 197 -8.37 -1.93 11.50
N PRO A 198 -7.65 -2.31 10.43
CA PRO A 198 -6.56 -3.27 10.54
C PRO A 198 -5.46 -2.82 11.50
N GLN A 199 -5.15 -3.65 12.49
CA GLN A 199 -4.01 -3.45 13.39
C GLN A 199 -2.83 -4.28 12.94
N VAL A 200 -1.71 -3.60 12.71
CA VAL A 200 -0.56 -4.23 12.06
C VAL A 200 0.72 -3.91 12.79
N VAL A 201 1.45 -4.96 13.11
CA VAL A 201 2.83 -4.86 13.60
C VAL A 201 3.75 -5.31 12.48
N THR A 202 4.72 -4.47 12.15
CA THR A 202 5.72 -4.74 11.12
C THR A 202 7.10 -4.61 11.74
N SER A 203 7.95 -5.61 11.54
CA SER A 203 9.35 -5.59 11.95
C SER A 203 10.21 -5.94 10.75
N GLY A 204 11.31 -5.23 10.55
CA GLY A 204 12.19 -5.48 9.42
C GLY A 204 13.62 -5.06 9.66
N ILE A 205 14.47 -5.46 8.71
CA ILE A 205 15.88 -5.11 8.64
C ILE A 205 16.12 -4.48 7.27
N LEU A 206 16.81 -3.35 7.26
CA LEU A 206 17.36 -2.70 6.08
C LEU A 206 18.88 -2.80 6.13
N PHE A 207 19.47 -3.47 5.15
CA PHE A 207 20.90 -3.63 4.98
C PHE A 207 21.37 -2.79 3.78
N SER A 208 22.32 -1.88 3.99
CA SER A 208 22.81 -0.93 2.99
C SER A 208 24.35 -0.94 2.97
N PRO A 209 24.97 -1.97 2.36
CA PRO A 209 26.44 -2.12 2.36
C PRO A 209 27.17 -1.02 1.59
N SER A 210 26.46 -0.27 0.76
CA SER A 210 26.95 0.93 0.08
C SER A 210 25.78 1.87 -0.26
N GLU A 211 26.08 3.10 -0.67
CA GLU A 211 25.05 4.04 -1.15
C GLU A 211 24.31 3.52 -2.40
N GLN A 212 24.90 2.56 -3.12
CA GLN A 212 24.35 2.01 -4.35
C GLN A 212 23.43 0.81 -4.11
N LEU A 213 23.50 0.14 -2.97
CA LEU A 213 22.82 -1.13 -2.74
C LEU A 213 22.04 -1.12 -1.44
N THR A 214 20.79 -1.58 -1.51
CA THR A 214 19.94 -1.78 -0.34
C THR A 214 19.23 -3.11 -0.43
N ALA A 215 19.11 -3.83 0.67
CA ALA A 215 18.29 -5.02 0.80
C ALA A 215 17.38 -4.89 2.03
N SER A 216 16.13 -5.31 1.91
CA SER A 216 15.14 -5.28 2.99
C SER A 216 14.53 -6.66 3.21
N LEU A 217 14.41 -7.03 4.47
CA LEU A 217 13.62 -8.16 4.92
C LEU A 217 12.61 -7.65 5.94
N GLU A 218 11.33 -7.93 5.74
CA GLU A 218 10.27 -7.43 6.60
C GLU A 218 9.22 -8.51 6.85
N VAL A 219 8.80 -8.64 8.10
CA VAL A 219 7.64 -9.43 8.50
C VAL A 219 6.53 -8.48 8.95
N GLU A 220 5.36 -8.66 8.36
CA GLU A 220 4.15 -7.92 8.67
C GLU A 220 3.14 -8.90 9.28
N LYS A 221 2.64 -8.60 10.48
CA LYS A 221 1.54 -9.30 11.11
C LYS A 221 0.36 -8.36 11.26
N ASP A 222 -0.63 -8.52 10.40
CA ASP A 222 -1.98 -8.09 10.72
C ASP A 222 -2.52 -9.01 11.82
N LEU A 223 -3.07 -8.46 12.90
CA LEU A 223 -3.51 -9.26 14.05
C LEU A 223 -4.52 -10.35 13.64
N LEU A 224 -5.35 -10.10 12.63
CA LEU A 224 -6.41 -11.03 12.20
C LEU A 224 -5.97 -12.04 11.13
N PHE A 225 -4.89 -11.76 10.37
CA PHE A 225 -4.52 -12.56 9.20
C PHE A 225 -3.17 -13.28 9.36
N THR A 226 -2.81 -14.12 8.40
CA THR A 226 -1.51 -14.80 8.39
C THR A 226 -0.38 -13.78 8.20
N PRO A 227 0.81 -14.01 8.78
CA PRO A 227 1.96 -13.15 8.56
C PRO A 227 2.32 -13.05 7.07
N ARG A 228 2.76 -11.86 6.67
CA ARG A 228 3.24 -11.54 5.33
C ARG A 228 4.74 -11.28 5.38
N PHE A 229 5.51 -12.00 4.58
CA PHE A 229 6.94 -11.82 4.45
C PHE A 229 7.24 -11.02 3.20
N LYS A 230 8.12 -10.03 3.31
CA LYS A 230 8.48 -9.12 2.23
C LYS A 230 9.99 -9.06 2.10
N PHE A 231 10.44 -9.16 0.87
CA PHE A 231 11.84 -9.15 0.49
C PHE A 231 12.01 -8.11 -0.60
N GLY A 232 13.02 -7.25 -0.47
CA GLY A 232 13.25 -6.17 -1.41
C GLY A 232 14.73 -5.91 -1.63
N GLY A 233 15.08 -5.52 -2.84
CA GLY A 233 16.41 -5.07 -3.21
C GLY A 233 16.31 -3.76 -3.98
N GLY A 234 17.28 -2.88 -3.77
CA GLY A 234 17.42 -1.61 -4.48
C GLY A 234 18.84 -1.45 -4.98
N TRP A 235 18.98 -0.91 -6.20
CA TRP A 235 20.26 -0.69 -6.84
C TRP A 235 20.31 0.68 -7.54
N SER A 236 21.33 1.47 -7.23
CA SER A 236 21.57 2.79 -7.83
C SER A 236 22.89 2.76 -8.63
N PRO A 237 22.86 2.35 -9.92
CA PRO A 237 24.08 2.20 -10.71
C PRO A 237 24.82 3.52 -10.94
N ILE A 238 24.07 4.63 -11.01
CA ILE A 238 24.60 5.99 -11.19
C ILE A 238 23.82 6.96 -10.31
N PRO A 239 24.41 8.12 -9.97
CA PRO A 239 23.69 9.18 -9.27
C PRO A 239 22.41 9.56 -10.01
N GLY A 240 21.28 9.51 -9.30
CA GLY A 240 19.98 9.90 -9.81
C GLY A 240 19.21 8.81 -10.56
N LEU A 241 19.71 7.58 -10.68
CA LEU A 241 18.93 6.45 -11.18
C LEU A 241 18.89 5.35 -10.12
N ARG A 242 17.69 4.90 -9.77
CA ARG A 242 17.49 3.79 -8.83
C ARG A 242 16.49 2.78 -9.40
N PHE A 243 16.85 1.51 -9.32
CA PHE A 243 15.99 0.37 -9.55
C PHE A 243 15.63 -0.28 -8.23
N ALA A 244 14.46 -0.89 -8.15
CA ALA A 244 14.08 -1.77 -7.07
C ALA A 244 13.34 -2.99 -7.61
N ALA A 245 13.51 -4.12 -6.95
CA ALA A 245 12.75 -5.33 -7.19
C ALA A 245 12.50 -6.04 -5.86
N GLY A 246 11.40 -6.77 -5.78
CA GLY A 246 11.04 -7.42 -4.54
C GLY A 246 9.92 -8.43 -4.70
N PHE A 247 9.66 -9.13 -3.62
CA PHE A 247 8.66 -10.18 -3.52
C PHE A 247 7.95 -10.10 -2.19
N ALA A 248 6.64 -10.30 -2.20
CA ALA A 248 5.85 -10.43 -0.98
C ALA A 248 5.02 -11.71 -1.00
N THR A 249 4.85 -12.35 0.15
CA THR A 249 3.91 -13.47 0.31
C THR A 249 2.50 -12.97 0.62
N ASN A 250 1.52 -13.87 0.56
CA ASN A 250 0.14 -13.66 1.04
C ASN A 250 -0.50 -12.33 0.57
N PRO A 251 -0.83 -12.21 -0.74
CA PRO A 251 -0.57 -13.17 -1.83
C PRO A 251 0.85 -13.05 -2.39
N SER A 252 1.30 -14.09 -3.11
CA SER A 252 2.60 -14.10 -3.79
C SER A 252 2.64 -13.07 -4.91
N GLN A 253 3.41 -11.99 -4.72
CA GLN A 253 3.49 -10.87 -5.66
C GLN A 253 4.95 -10.53 -5.95
N ALA A 254 5.30 -10.47 -7.23
CA ALA A 254 6.58 -9.95 -7.69
C ALA A 254 6.41 -8.46 -8.02
N THR A 255 7.42 -7.67 -7.70
CA THR A 255 7.35 -6.21 -7.78
C THR A 255 8.64 -5.65 -8.37
N ALA A 256 8.51 -4.51 -9.06
CA ALA A 256 9.64 -3.77 -9.59
C ALA A 256 9.34 -2.28 -9.58
N ALA A 257 10.38 -1.45 -9.44
CA ALA A 257 10.26 0.00 -9.57
C ALA A 257 11.52 0.61 -10.19
N ILE A 258 11.32 1.79 -10.77
CA ILE A 258 12.37 2.68 -11.25
C ILE A 258 12.12 4.07 -10.67
N GLN A 259 13.19 4.76 -10.30
CA GLN A 259 13.16 6.16 -9.90
C GLN A 259 14.28 6.92 -10.58
N ILE A 260 13.93 8.06 -11.15
CA ILE A 260 14.85 9.01 -11.78
C ILE A 260 14.84 10.28 -10.95
N THR A 261 16.03 10.80 -10.61
CA THR A 261 16.23 12.04 -9.87
C THR A 261 16.96 13.03 -10.75
N PHE A 262 16.34 14.19 -11.00
CA PHE A 262 16.91 15.25 -11.82
C PHE A 262 16.73 16.59 -11.12
N LYS A 263 17.84 17.30 -10.86
CA LYS A 263 17.85 18.62 -10.17
C LYS A 263 17.01 18.66 -8.89
N GLY A 264 17.10 17.61 -8.07
CA GLY A 264 16.33 17.46 -6.84
C GLY A 264 14.89 16.98 -7.03
N GLN A 265 14.37 16.88 -8.25
CA GLN A 265 13.04 16.32 -8.47
C GLN A 265 13.12 14.83 -8.73
N LYS A 266 12.16 14.05 -8.23
CA LYS A 266 12.12 12.60 -8.41
C LYS A 266 10.85 12.20 -9.13
N ILE A 267 11.00 11.33 -10.12
CA ILE A 267 9.90 10.67 -10.82
C ILE A 267 10.09 9.18 -10.59
N SER A 268 9.07 8.52 -10.06
CA SER A 268 9.13 7.10 -9.73
C SER A 268 7.94 6.37 -10.31
N TYR A 269 8.17 5.16 -10.80
CA TYR A 269 7.15 4.27 -11.33
C TYR A 269 7.38 2.85 -10.81
N ALA A 270 6.30 2.14 -10.48
CA ALA A 270 6.35 0.78 -9.98
C ALA A 270 5.22 -0.06 -10.55
N VAL A 271 5.48 -1.37 -10.56
CA VAL A 271 4.51 -2.40 -10.95
C VAL A 271 4.54 -3.54 -9.94
N ALA A 272 3.38 -4.16 -9.76
CA ALA A 272 3.21 -5.34 -8.93
C ALA A 272 2.30 -6.36 -9.61
N THR A 273 2.75 -7.62 -9.65
CA THR A 273 1.94 -8.74 -10.16
C THR A 273 0.98 -9.24 -9.09
N HIS A 274 -0.07 -9.93 -9.51
CA HIS A 274 -0.96 -10.65 -8.62
C HIS A 274 -1.30 -12.03 -9.21
N PRO A 275 -1.46 -13.10 -8.41
CA PRO A 275 -1.69 -14.45 -8.93
C PRO A 275 -2.95 -14.61 -9.79
N ALA A 276 -3.98 -13.81 -9.50
CA ALA A 276 -5.31 -13.95 -10.10
C ALA A 276 -5.87 -12.65 -10.70
N LEU A 277 -5.18 -11.52 -10.52
CA LEU A 277 -5.66 -10.20 -10.95
C LEU A 277 -4.64 -9.58 -11.92
N PRO A 278 -5.05 -8.60 -12.74
CA PRO A 278 -4.13 -7.86 -13.60
C PRO A 278 -2.94 -7.23 -12.84
N VAL A 279 -2.00 -6.66 -13.56
CA VAL A 279 -0.89 -5.93 -12.93
C VAL A 279 -1.44 -4.65 -12.27
N SER A 280 -0.90 -4.30 -11.11
CA SER A 280 -1.10 -2.98 -10.48
C SER A 280 0.11 -2.10 -10.75
N GLN A 281 -0.12 -0.79 -10.83
CA GLN A 281 0.92 0.18 -11.15
C GLN A 281 0.80 1.43 -10.29
N MET A 282 1.94 2.08 -10.03
CA MET A 282 1.98 3.29 -9.23
C MET A 282 2.99 4.28 -9.79
N VAL A 283 2.61 5.55 -9.81
CA VAL A 283 3.48 6.66 -10.18
C VAL A 283 3.55 7.68 -9.04
N ALA A 284 4.71 8.29 -8.87
CA ALA A 284 4.88 9.42 -7.95
C ALA A 284 5.82 10.48 -8.51
N LEU A 285 5.54 11.72 -8.14
CA LEU A 285 6.35 12.90 -8.43
C LEU A 285 6.70 13.57 -7.10
N GLN A 286 8.00 13.72 -6.81
CA GLN A 286 8.49 14.40 -5.61
C GLN A 286 9.27 15.65 -6.01
N PHE A 287 8.95 16.76 -5.37
CA PHE A 287 9.59 18.06 -5.54
C PHE A 287 10.24 18.48 -4.24
N HIS A 288 11.47 18.97 -4.31
CA HIS A 288 12.08 19.70 -3.21
C HIS A 288 11.59 21.14 -3.25
N LEU A 289 11.23 21.67 -2.09
CA LEU A 289 10.91 23.08 -1.94
C LEU A 289 12.21 23.84 -1.64
N PRO A 290 12.31 25.10 -2.10
CA PRO A 290 13.46 25.97 -1.82
C PRO A 290 13.59 26.32 -0.33
#